data_AF-A0A9E3ZKS0-F1
#
_entry.id   AF-A0A9E3ZKS0-F1
#
_cell.length_a   1.000
_cell.length_b   1.000
_cell.length_c   1.000
_cell.angle_alpha   90.00
_cell.angle_beta   90.00
_cell.angle_gamma   90.00
#
_symmetry.space_group_name_H-M   'P 1'
#
loop_
_entity.id
_entity.type
_entity.pdbx_description
1 polymer ?
#
loop_
_entity_poly.entity_id
_entity_poly.type
_entity_poly.pdbx_seq_one_letter_code
_entity_poly.pdbx_strand_id
1 'polypeptide(L)' 'MTVSIDLRLTRGDFTLDTAFDVPASGFTALFGPSGCGKTTLLRAIAGLEPAAQGQVLVDGECWQDSR' A
#
# COMPACT_ATOMS: atom_id res chain seq x y z
N MET A 1 4.69 -17.33 0.55
CA MET A 1 3.73 -16.47 -0.15
C MET A 1 3.88 -15.06 0.40
N THR A 2 4.00 -14.05 -0.45
CA THR A 2 4.41 -12.66 -0.11
C THR A 2 3.50 -11.66 -0.81
N VAL A 3 3.15 -10.59 -0.10
CA VAL A 3 2.53 -9.40 -0.70
C VAL A 3 3.60 -8.31 -0.75
N SER A 4 3.94 -7.86 -1.95
CA SER A 4 4.89 -6.78 -2.19
C SER A 4 4.13 -5.50 -2.50
N ILE A 5 4.46 -4.43 -1.79
CA ILE A 5 3.77 -3.15 -1.86
C ILE A 5 4.80 -2.09 -2.22
N ASP A 6 4.63 -1.43 -3.36
CA ASP A 6 5.37 -0.22 -3.76
C ASP A 6 4.34 0.82 -4.18
N LEU A 7 4.02 1.75 -3.28
CA LEU A 7 2.95 2.72 -3.47
C LEU A 7 3.40 4.13 -3.11
N ARG A 8 2.99 5.07 -3.96
CA ARG A 8 3.22 6.51 -3.82
C ARG A 8 1.90 7.25 -3.95
N LEU A 9 1.62 8.20 -3.06
CA LEU A 9 0.44 9.07 -3.13
C LEU A 9 0.76 10.42 -2.50
N THR A 10 0.33 11.50 -3.15
CA THR A 10 0.39 12.85 -2.57
C THR A 10 -1.01 13.42 -2.42
N ARG A 11 -1.33 13.98 -1.25
CA ARG A 11 -2.62 14.61 -0.95
C ARG A 11 -2.40 15.85 -0.08
N GLY A 12 -2.40 17.03 -0.69
CA GLY A 12 -2.02 18.27 -0.01
C GLY A 12 -0.59 18.15 0.53
N ASP A 13 -0.41 18.45 1.82
CA ASP A 13 0.90 18.38 2.49
C ASP A 13 1.28 16.96 2.96
N PHE A 14 0.44 15.95 2.68
CA PHE A 14 0.70 14.57 3.04
C PHE A 14 1.28 13.78 1.85
N THR A 15 2.37 13.06 2.10
CA THR A 15 2.97 12.12 1.16
C THR A 15 3.03 10.72 1.76
N LEU A 16 2.51 9.74 1.04
CA LEU A 16 2.75 8.32 1.25
C LEU A 16 3.81 7.89 0.23
N ASP A 17 4.93 7.36 0.71
CA ASP A 17 5.99 6.74 -0.11
C ASP A 17 6.46 5.49 0.64
N THR A 18 6.01 4.32 0.18
CA THR A 18 6.22 3.06 0.90
C THR A 18 6.59 1.95 -0.07
N ALA A 19 7.69 1.26 0.24
CA ALA A 19 8.13 0.05 -0.45
C ALA A 19 8.46 -1.02 0.60
N PHE A 20 7.66 -2.08 0.70
CA PHE A 20 7.88 -3.16 1.67
C PHE A 20 7.17 -4.46 1.29
N ASP A 21 7.66 -5.57 1.85
CA ASP A 21 7.07 -6.90 1.71
C ASP A 21 6.42 -7.34 3.01
N VAL A 22 5.29 -8.05 2.91
CA VAL A 22 4.64 -8.72 4.04
C VAL A 22 4.33 -10.17 3.70
N PRO A 23 4.25 -11.07 4.69
CA PRO A 23 3.76 -12.42 4.45
C PRO A 23 2.32 -12.39 3.92
N ALA A 24 2.03 -13.15 2.86
CA ALA A 24 0.66 -13.32 2.37
C ALA A 24 -0.16 -14.32 3.20
N SER A 25 0.51 -15.02 4.13
CA SER A 25 -0.12 -15.91 5.11
C SER A 25 0.02 -15.36 6.52
N GLY A 26 -1.03 -15.48 7.32
CA GLY A 26 -1.06 -15.02 8.70
C GLY A 26 -1.71 -13.65 8.84
N PHE A 27 -1.32 -12.92 9.89
CA PHE A 27 -1.89 -11.62 10.22
C PHE A 27 -0.78 -10.56 10.32
N THR A 28 -0.91 -9.52 9.50
CA THR A 28 0.00 -8.37 9.52
C THR A 28 -0.73 -7.16 10.10
N ALA A 29 -0.16 -6.57 11.15
CA ALA A 29 -0.71 -5.37 11.78
C ALA A 29 0.02 -4.11 11.28
N LEU A 30 -0.75 -3.08 10.89
CA LEU A 30 -0.24 -1.75 10.58
C LEU A 30 -0.48 -0.81 11.77
N PHE A 31 0.59 -0.32 12.39
CA PHE A 31 0.52 0.52 13.59
C PHE A 31 1.24 1.86 13.40
N GLY A 32 0.85 2.86 14.19
CA GLY A 32 1.45 4.20 14.16
C GLY A 32 0.50 5.30 14.67
N PRO A 33 1.01 6.51 14.95
CA PRO A 33 0.22 7.64 15.46
C PRO A 33 -0.99 7.99 14.58
N SER A 34 -1.98 8.70 15.14
CA SER A 34 -3.07 9.24 14.33
C SER A 34 -2.51 10.17 13.25
N GLY A 35 -3.07 10.11 12.03
CA GLY A 35 -2.63 10.94 10.91
C GLY A 35 -1.40 10.44 10.12
N CYS A 36 -0.71 9.38 10.56
CA CYS A 36 0.51 8.90 9.86
C CYS A 36 0.25 8.15 8.52
N GLY A 37 -0.99 8.16 8.01
CA GLY A 37 -1.30 7.56 6.71
C GLY A 37 -1.79 6.11 6.70
N LYS A 38 -2.08 5.47 7.85
CA LYS A 38 -2.52 4.05 7.91
C LYS A 38 -3.74 3.75 7.05
N THR A 39 -4.82 4.50 7.24
CA THR A 39 -6.06 4.34 6.47
C THR A 39 -5.83 4.59 4.99
N THR A 40 -4.97 5.57 4.66
CA THR A 40 -4.60 5.89 3.29
C THR A 40 -3.84 4.73 2.63
N LEU A 41 -2.84 4.16 3.31
CA LEU A 41 -2.09 3.00 2.84
C LEU A 41 -3.00 1.79 2.62
N LEU A 42 -3.87 1.46 3.58
CA LEU A 42 -4.80 0.33 3.45
C LEU A 42 -5.78 0.52 2.27
N ARG A 43 -6.27 1.74 2.05
CA ARG A 43 -7.13 2.05 0.90
C ARG A 43 -6.36 1.97 -0.41
N ALA A 44 -5.11 2.42 -0.44
CA ALA A 44 -4.25 2.32 -1.63
C ALA A 44 -3.94 0.87 -1.99
N ILE A 45 -3.62 0.01 -1.01
CA ILE A 45 -3.42 -1.44 -1.21
C ILE A 45 -4.71 -2.11 -1.74
N ALA A 46 -5.88 -1.67 -1.26
CA ALA A 46 -7.18 -2.23 -1.67
C ALA A 46 -7.68 -1.72 -3.04
N GLY A 47 -6.92 -0.90 -3.77
CA GLY A 47 -7.38 -0.29 -5.03
C GLY A 47 -8.45 0.79 -4.86
N LEU A 48 -8.61 1.33 -3.65
CA LEU A 48 -9.62 2.34 -3.31
C LEU A 48 -9.08 3.79 -3.33
N GLU A 49 -7.82 3.99 -3.71
CA GLU A 49 -7.22 5.31 -3.93
C GLU A 49 -6.77 5.46 -5.39
N PRO A 50 -7.61 6.05 -6.27
CA PRO A 50 -7.30 6.19 -7.71
C PRO A 50 -6.05 7.03 -8.01
N ALA A 51 -5.67 7.92 -7.10
CA ALA A 51 -4.48 8.76 -7.24
C ALA A 51 -3.19 8.06 -6.79
N ALA A 52 -3.27 6.86 -6.21
CA ALA A 52 -2.11 6.10 -5.82
C ALA A 52 -1.37 5.58 -7.07
N GLN A 53 -0.05 5.72 -7.05
CA GLN A 53 0.87 5.28 -8.09
C GLN A 53 1.69 4.11 -7.58
N GLY A 54 2.17 3.26 -8.49
CA GLY A 54 2.96 2.08 -8.18
C GLY A 54 2.15 0.79 -8.31
N GLN A 55 2.58 -0.26 -7.62
CA GLN A 55 2.05 -1.60 -7.79
C GLN A 55 1.94 -2.37 -6.47
N VAL A 56 0.99 -3.31 -6.45
CA VAL A 56 0.86 -4.32 -5.41
C VAL A 56 0.89 -5.68 -6.08
N LEU A 57 1.81 -6.53 -5.62
CA LEU A 57 1.96 -7.89 -6.11
C LEU A 57 1.59 -8.88 -5.00
N VAL A 58 0.85 -9.92 -5.33
CA VAL A 58 0.56 -11.05 -4.44
C VAL A 58 1.19 -12.29 -5.06
N ASP A 59 2.20 -12.85 -4.40
CA ASP A 59 2.96 -13.99 -4.92
C ASP A 59 3.58 -13.77 -6.31
N GLY A 60 3.92 -12.52 -6.61
CA GLY A 60 4.45 -12.11 -7.91
C GLY A 60 3.38 -11.88 -8.97
N GLU A 61 2.12 -12.16 -8.69
CA GLU A 61 0.98 -11.81 -9.54
C GLU A 61 0.54 -10.37 -9.29
N CYS A 62 0.28 -9.61 -10.36
CA CYS A 62 -0.16 -8.24 -10.25
C CYS A 62 -1.60 -8.18 -9.73
N TRP A 63 -1.77 -7.67 -8.49
CA TRP A 63 -3.09 -7.34 -7.95
C TRP A 63 -3.54 -5.95 -8.44
N GLN A 64 -2.63 -4.98 -8.44
CA GLN A 64 -2.90 -3.61 -8.84
C GLN A 64 -1.64 -2.99 -9.44
N ASP A 65 -1.80 -2.27 -10.56
CA ASP A 65 -0.77 -1.45 -11.21
C ASP A 65 -1.44 -0.13 -11.64
N SER A 66 -0.72 0.98 -11.50
CA SER A 66 -1.18 2.32 -11.88
C SER A 66 -0.77 2.73 -13.31
N ARG A 67 -0.14 1.83 -14.08
CA ARG A 67 0.20 2.01 -15.49
C ARG A 67 -0.98 1.86 -16.44
#